data_AF-A0A535CIK3-F1
#
_entry.id   AF-A0A535CIK3-F1
#
_cell.length_a   1.000
_cell.length_b   1.000
_cell.length_c   1.000
_cell.angle_alpha   90.00
_cell.angle_beta   90.00
_cell.angle_gamma   90.00
#
_symmetry.space_group_name_H-M   'P 1'
#
loop_
_entity.id
_entity.type
_entity.pdbx_description
1 polymer ?
#
loop_
_entity_poly.entity_id
_entity_poly.type
_entity_poly.pdbx_seq_one_letter_code
_entity_poly.pdbx_strand_id
1 'polypeptide(L)' 'MFHNLSIPWVIDAVFLFDSGELYTALRERGVQVGKGTSITGPLWERAEIYPAQNNTRLMLSNEERG' A
#
# COMPACT_ATOMS: atom_id res chain seq x y z
N MET A 1 -10.63 -16.27 34.86
CA MET A 1 -9.56 -15.46 34.23
C MET A 1 -10.21 -14.71 33.09
N PHE A 2 -10.48 -13.41 33.24
CA PHE A 2 -11.08 -12.62 32.17
C PHE A 2 -10.00 -12.36 31.13
N HIS A 3 -10.10 -13.02 29.97
CA HIS A 3 -9.35 -12.59 28.79
C HIS A 3 -9.82 -11.17 28.48
N ASN A 4 -8.89 -10.23 28.42
CA ASN A 4 -9.17 -8.89 27.95
C ASN A 4 -9.72 -9.03 26.52
N LEU A 5 -11.03 -8.86 26.31
CA LEU A 5 -11.71 -8.92 25.00
C LEU A 5 -11.36 -7.67 24.17
N SER A 6 -10.10 -7.26 24.18
CA SER A 6 -9.60 -6.17 23.37
C SER A 6 -9.33 -6.74 21.99
N ILE A 7 -10.16 -6.36 21.01
CA ILE A 7 -9.83 -6.55 19.59
C ILE A 7 -8.63 -5.64 19.28
N PRO A 8 -7.43 -6.20 19.04
CA PRO A 8 -6.29 -5.36 18.72
C PRO A 8 -6.52 -4.68 17.38
N TRP A 9 -6.13 -3.42 17.27
CA TRP A 9 -6.06 -2.76 15.98
C TRP A 9 -4.92 -3.40 15.18
N VAL A 10 -5.27 -4.06 14.09
CA VAL A 10 -4.31 -4.69 13.17
C VAL A 10 -4.23 -3.91 11.87
N ILE A 11 -3.06 -3.96 11.24
CA ILE A 11 -2.88 -3.46 9.89
C ILE A 11 -3.32 -4.57 8.95
N ASP A 12 -4.32 -4.31 8.12
CA ASP A 12 -4.83 -5.27 7.14
C ASP A 12 -3.92 -5.32 5.89
N ALA A 13 -3.51 -4.15 5.40
CA ALA A 13 -2.66 -4.03 4.22
C ALA A 13 -1.78 -2.76 4.27
N VAL A 14 -0.62 -2.84 3.64
CA VAL A 14 0.31 -1.71 3.47
C VAL A 14 0.73 -1.59 2.01
N PHE A 15 0.65 -0.37 1.49
CA PHE A 15 1.01 -0.03 0.11
C PHE A 15 2.09 1.05 0.10
N LEU A 16 3.17 0.80 -0.63
CA LEU A 16 4.28 1.71 -0.82
C LEU A 16 4.29 2.25 -2.25
N PHE A 17 4.14 3.57 -2.38
CA PHE A 17 4.18 4.25 -3.67
C PHE A 17 5.44 5.10 -3.78
N ASP A 18 6.14 4.98 -4.91
CA ASP A 18 7.10 5.99 -5.35
C ASP A 18 6.33 7.19 -5.93
N SER A 19 6.52 8.36 -5.35
CA SER A 19 5.75 9.56 -5.73
C SER A 19 6.04 10.02 -7.16
N GLY A 20 7.28 9.87 -7.64
CA GLY A 20 7.68 10.26 -8.99
C GLY A 20 7.08 9.34 -10.05
N GLU A 21 7.19 8.02 -9.83
CA GLU A 21 6.60 7.03 -10.73
C GLU A 21 5.07 7.11 -10.74
N LEU A 22 4.45 7.23 -9.57
CA LEU A 22 2.99 7.36 -9.46
C LEU A 22 2.50 8.61 -10.21
N TYR A 23 3.16 9.75 -10.01
CA TYR A 23 2.79 11.00 -10.69
C TYR A 23 2.96 10.88 -12.21
N THR A 24 4.05 10.27 -12.67
CA THR A 24 4.32 10.05 -14.09
C THR A 24 3.26 9.14 -14.71
N ALA A 25 2.98 8.00 -14.10
CA ALA A 25 1.96 7.05 -14.57
C ALA A 25 0.55 7.64 -14.62
N LEU A 26 0.20 8.54 -13.68
CA LEU A 26 -1.09 9.24 -13.69
C LEU A 26 -1.13 10.33 -14.77
N ARG A 27 -0.03 11.07 -14.98
CA ARG A 27 0.05 12.09 -16.02
C ARG A 27 0.04 11.52 -17.43
N GLU A 28 0.72 10.41 -17.67
CA GLU A 28 0.71 9.71 -18.97
C GLU A 28 -0.69 9.29 -19.39
N ARG A 29 -1.57 9.01 -18.41
CA ARG A 29 -2.99 8.70 -18.65
C ARG A 29 -3.85 9.93 -18.92
N GLY A 30 -3.28 11.15 -18.89
CA GLY A 30 -4.00 12.40 -19.15
C GLY A 30 -4.95 12.84 -18.03
N VAL A 31 -4.86 12.24 -16.84
CA VAL A 31 -5.72 12.58 -15.70
C VAL A 31 -5.14 13.80 -14.98
N GLN A 32 -5.99 14.79 -14.68
CA GLN A 32 -5.60 15.91 -13.83
C GLN A 32 -5.32 15.40 -12.41
N VAL A 33 -4.04 15.37 -12.04
CA VAL A 33 -3.63 14.96 -10.69
C VAL A 33 -3.98 16.09 -9.70
N GLY A 34 -4.86 15.79 -8.75
CA GLY A 34 -5.34 16.69 -7.71
C GLY A 34 -5.71 15.95 -6.44
N LYS A 35 -6.35 16.63 -5.48
CA LYS A 35 -6.65 16.09 -4.13
C LYS A 35 -7.57 14.85 -4.12
N GLY A 36 -8.21 14.50 -5.23
CA GLY A 36 -9.14 13.38 -5.33
C GLY A 36 -8.83 12.40 -6.46
N THR A 37 -7.60 12.39 -6.99
CA THR A 37 -7.25 11.50 -8.10
C THR A 37 -7.17 10.05 -7.64
N SER A 38 -7.99 9.20 -8.23
CA SER A 38 -7.98 7.76 -7.95
C SER A 38 -6.72 7.09 -8.51
N ILE A 39 -6.15 6.18 -7.73
CA ILE A 39 -5.09 5.28 -8.17
C ILE A 39 -5.75 4.08 -8.86
N THR A 40 -5.22 3.68 -10.02
CA THR A 40 -5.78 2.56 -10.78
C THR A 40 -5.41 1.22 -10.14
N GLY A 41 -6.27 0.21 -10.26
CA GLY A 41 -6.03 -1.14 -9.72
C GLY A 41 -4.61 -1.69 -9.94
N PRO A 42 -4.06 -1.66 -11.17
CA PRO A 42 -2.70 -2.17 -11.41
C PRO A 42 -1.59 -1.41 -10.66
N LEU A 43 -1.76 -0.11 -10.41
CA LEU A 43 -0.80 0.68 -9.61
C LEU A 43 -0.95 0.37 -8.12
N TRP A 44 -2.18 0.11 -7.68
CA TRP A 44 -2.48 -0.27 -6.31
C TRP A 44 -1.91 -1.65 -5.96
N GLU A 45 -2.21 -2.68 -6.76
CA GLU A 45 -1.73 -4.06 -6.58
C GLU A 45 -0.20 -4.14 -6.54
N ARG A 46 0.47 -3.39 -7.43
CA ARG A 46 1.94 -3.34 -7.49
C ARG A 46 2.58 -2.62 -6.32
N ALA A 47 1.84 -1.79 -5.60
CA ALA A 47 2.36 -1.04 -4.46
C ALA A 47 2.32 -1.85 -3.17
N GLU A 48 1.59 -2.97 -3.12
CA GLU A 48 1.42 -3.77 -1.92
C GLU A 48 2.76 -4.33 -1.41
N ILE A 49 3.05 -4.09 -0.13
CA ILE A 49 4.17 -4.69 0.60
C ILE A 49 3.70 -5.65 1.71
N TYR A 50 2.43 -5.56 2.12
CA TYR A 50 1.81 -6.43 3.11
C TYR A 50 0.31 -6.59 2.81
N PRO A 51 -0.25 -7.81 2.92
CA PRO A 51 0.43 -9.08 3.24
C PRO A 51 1.24 -9.64 2.06
N ALA A 52 0.84 -9.34 0.81
CA ALA A 52 1.56 -9.79 -0.37
C ALA A 52 2.74 -8.85 -0.67
N GLN A 53 3.93 -9.44 -0.85
CA GLN A 53 5.14 -8.67 -1.20
C GLN A 53 5.23 -8.48 -2.71
N ASN A 54 4.33 -7.67 -3.28
CA ASN A 54 4.33 -7.38 -4.71
C ASN A 54 5.33 -6.27 -5.08
N ASN A 55 5.61 -5.35 -4.16
CA ASN A 55 6.58 -4.28 -4.32
C ASN A 55 7.93 -4.68 -3.71
N THR A 56 9.03 -4.56 -4.47
CA THR A 56 10.37 -4.94 -3.99
C THR A 56 11.22 -3.80 -3.45
N ARG A 57 10.73 -2.56 -3.48
CA ARG A 57 11.47 -1.37 -3.02
C ARG A 57 11.71 -1.37 -1.51
N LEU A 58 10.81 -2.00 -0.75
CA LEU A 58 10.99 -2.26 0.67
C LEU A 58 10.59 -3.71 0.96
N MET A 59 11.59 -4.56 1.16
CA MET A 59 11.39 -5.95 1.57
C MET A 59 11.10 -5.99 3.06
N LEU A 60 9.91 -6.45 3.44
CA LEU A 60 9.59 -6.71 4.84
C LEU A 60 10.13 -8.08 5.25
N SER A 61 10.91 -8.11 6.31
CA SER A 61 11.33 -9.32 7.02
C SER A 61 10.15 -10.01 7.68
N ASN A 62 10.33 -11.27 8.11
CA ASN A 62 9.26 -11.99 8.82
C ASN A 62 8.89 -11.31 10.15
N GLU A 63 9.89 -10.78 10.86
CA GLU A 63 9.66 -10.06 12.14
C GLU A 63 8.79 -8.80 11.94
N GLU A 64 8.97 -8.08 10.83
CA GLU A 64 8.16 -6.90 10.50
C GLU A 64 6.73 -7.26 10.03
N ARG A 65 6.50 -8.50 9.60
CA ARG A 65 5.17 -8.99 9.19
C ARG A 65 4.37 -9.62 10.33
N GLY A 66 5.05 -10.01 11.41
CA GLY A 66 4.47 -10.68 12.59
C GLY A 66 5.13 -12.01 12.91
#